data_AF-A0A5L8KJ68-F1
#
_entry.id   AF-A0A5L8KJ68-F1
#
_cell.length_a   1.000
_cell.length_b   1.000
_cell.length_c   1.000
_cell.angle_alpha   90.00
_cell.angle_beta   90.00
_cell.angle_gamma   90.00
#
_symmetry.space_group_name_H-M   'P 1'
#
loop_
_entity.id
_entity.type
_entity.pdbx_description
1 polymer ?
#
loop_
_entity_poly.entity_id
_entity_poly.type
_entity_poly.pdbx_seq_one_letter_code
_entity_poly.pdbx_strand_id
1 'polypeptide(L)'
;MKTLEELINFEENSSEEYLEELCLEFYDLVEANKLEEVKEFLKDYPVPEIFFEKCYTPYWDSENKRAIIDTAITLACAGIAYDKSKSFEMMEYFENLGLKADEVCFGFNALSRYIDRDGKNKEVIEYFFKKGCTFETYNEESGSTPLHVWILFNHANYLEEALKLGANPNMRSIKTENEFSFSDAGKTLLHRAAGSKEKPIGACVEVLIKYGADVNAANCGISDIEDGKISYYKPATPLDRANTCDINKNIKILKKAGAKTWEELVKEYDIDTSLERIEQIKMYEERRKKKN
;
A
#
# COMPACT_ATOMS: atom_id res chain seq x y z
N MET A 1 29.22 8.44 18.76
CA MET A 1 27.87 7.87 18.83
C MET A 1 26.94 8.88 19.46
N LYS A 2 26.08 9.47 18.62
CA LYS A 2 24.96 10.34 19.02
C LYS A 2 23.87 9.48 19.68
N THR A 3 23.09 10.05 20.60
CA THR A 3 21.89 9.40 21.13
C THR A 3 20.66 9.70 20.26
N LEU A 4 19.59 8.92 20.39
CA LEU A 4 18.32 9.25 19.72
C LEU A 4 17.77 10.61 20.17
N GLU A 5 17.89 10.93 21.46
CA GLU A 5 17.47 12.21 22.03
C GLU A 5 18.24 13.38 21.41
N GLU A 6 19.55 13.24 21.20
CA GLU A 6 20.36 14.26 20.53
C GLU A 6 19.88 14.50 19.09
N LEU A 7 19.58 13.44 18.34
CA LEU A 7 19.09 13.53 16.96
C LEU A 7 17.73 14.23 16.87
N ILE A 8 16.81 13.90 17.76
CA ILE A 8 15.48 14.54 17.83
C ILE A 8 15.61 16.00 18.24
N ASN A 9 16.45 16.30 19.22
CA ASN A 9 16.70 17.69 19.62
C ASN A 9 17.28 18.51 18.46
N PHE A 10 18.12 17.93 17.59
CA PHE A 10 18.60 18.63 16.40
C PHE A 10 17.45 18.93 15.42
N GLU A 11 16.59 17.96 15.15
CA GLU A 11 15.40 18.16 14.30
C GLU A 11 14.50 19.30 14.81
N GLU A 12 14.15 19.27 16.10
CA GLU A 12 13.23 20.24 16.71
C GLU A 12 13.79 21.67 16.74
N ASN A 13 15.12 21.82 16.75
CA ASN A 13 15.78 23.12 16.82
C ASN A 13 16.36 23.59 15.47
N SER A 14 16.17 22.83 14.40
CA SER A 14 16.62 23.16 13.05
C SER A 14 15.51 23.86 12.25
N SER A 15 15.90 24.77 11.36
CA SER A 15 15.00 25.31 10.33
C SER A 15 14.95 24.44 9.05
N GLU A 16 15.80 23.42 8.98
CA GLU A 16 15.97 22.45 7.89
C GLU A 16 15.60 21.05 8.39
N GLU A 17 15.08 20.20 7.51
CA GLU A 17 14.64 18.81 7.79
C GLU A 17 15.86 17.87 7.99
N TYR A 18 16.57 18.05 9.10
CA TYR A 18 17.84 17.38 9.41
C TYR A 18 17.75 15.85 9.32
N LEU A 19 16.71 15.25 9.91
CA LEU A 19 16.52 13.80 9.88
C LEU A 19 16.18 13.30 8.48
N GLU A 20 15.49 14.09 7.65
CA GLU A 20 15.22 13.73 6.26
C GLU A 20 16.52 13.66 5.46
N GLU A 21 17.37 14.69 5.57
CA GLU A 21 18.68 14.71 4.90
C GLU A 21 19.58 13.56 5.35
N LEU A 22 19.61 13.28 6.66
CA LEU A 22 20.35 12.16 7.24
C LEU A 22 19.89 10.82 6.65
N CYS A 23 18.56 10.63 6.53
CA CYS A 23 18.00 9.42 5.95
C CYS A 23 18.35 9.27 4.47
N LEU A 24 18.24 10.36 3.70
CA LEU A 24 18.59 10.37 2.28
C LEU A 24 20.07 10.05 2.06
N GLU A 25 20.98 10.68 2.84
CA GLU A 25 22.41 10.36 2.79
C GLU A 25 22.67 8.88 3.07
N PHE A 26 22.04 8.33 4.12
CA PHE A 26 22.15 6.91 4.44
C PHE A 26 21.67 6.01 3.30
N TYR A 27 20.47 6.26 2.76
CA TYR A 27 19.92 5.45 1.66
C TYR A 27 20.76 5.54 0.39
N ASP A 28 21.33 6.71 0.07
CA ASP A 28 22.24 6.88 -1.07
C ASP A 28 23.50 6.04 -0.94
N LEU A 29 24.10 5.98 0.26
CA LEU A 29 25.25 5.10 0.54
C LEU A 29 24.90 3.62 0.33
N VAL A 30 23.72 3.21 0.79
CA VAL A 30 23.22 1.84 0.64
C VAL A 30 23.02 1.51 -0.84
N GLU A 31 22.25 2.33 -1.58
CA GLU A 31 21.97 2.10 -3.01
C GLU A 31 23.24 2.16 -3.87
N ALA A 32 24.23 2.96 -3.49
CA ALA A 32 25.54 3.01 -4.12
C ALA A 32 26.40 1.75 -3.87
N ASN A 33 25.92 0.79 -3.07
CA ASN A 33 26.63 -0.41 -2.66
C ASN A 33 27.96 -0.11 -1.94
N LYS A 34 27.99 0.93 -1.10
CA LYS A 34 29.18 1.36 -0.35
C LYS A 34 29.20 0.78 1.06
N LEU A 35 29.31 -0.54 1.19
CA LEU A 35 29.15 -1.25 2.47
C LEU A 35 30.07 -0.74 3.59
N GLU A 36 31.34 -0.45 3.30
CA GLU A 36 32.26 0.07 4.32
C GLU A 36 31.93 1.50 4.74
N GLU A 37 31.43 2.34 3.83
CA GLU A 37 30.96 3.69 4.18
C GLU A 37 29.66 3.63 5.00
N VAL A 38 28.76 2.68 4.70
CA VAL A 38 27.55 2.41 5.51
C VAL A 38 27.95 1.99 6.93
N LYS A 39 28.90 1.05 7.07
CA LYS A 39 29.39 0.61 8.39
C LYS A 39 30.05 1.76 9.15
N GLU A 40 30.80 2.62 8.47
CA GLU A 40 31.43 3.79 9.09
C GLU A 40 30.37 4.81 9.55
N PHE A 41 29.42 5.15 8.67
CA PHE A 41 28.30 6.04 8.97
C PHE A 41 27.54 5.58 10.23
N LEU A 42 27.23 4.29 10.31
CA LEU A 42 26.45 3.74 11.42
C LEU A 42 27.17 3.75 12.79
N LYS A 43 28.50 3.90 12.84
CA LYS A 43 29.24 4.01 14.14
C LYS A 43 28.86 5.24 14.94
N ASP A 44 28.37 6.27 14.26
CA ASP A 44 27.96 7.51 14.90
C ASP A 44 26.53 7.48 15.43
N TYR A 45 25.81 6.38 15.28
CA TYR A 45 24.39 6.26 15.63
C TYR A 45 24.13 5.06 16.54
N PRO A 46 23.04 5.07 17.33
CA PRO A 46 22.70 3.95 18.21
C PRO A 46 22.09 2.82 17.37
N VAL A 47 22.89 1.80 17.08
CA VAL A 47 22.47 0.62 16.31
C VAL A 47 22.27 -0.56 17.26
N PRO A 48 21.11 -1.24 17.22
CA PRO A 48 20.09 -1.16 16.16
C PRO A 48 18.94 -0.18 16.43
N GLU A 49 18.95 0.57 17.52
CA GLU A 49 17.83 1.39 17.98
C GLU A 49 17.34 2.41 16.94
N ILE A 50 18.25 3.00 16.15
CA ILE A 50 17.92 3.95 15.06
C ILE A 50 16.94 3.39 14.02
N PHE A 51 16.89 2.06 13.88
CA PHE A 51 16.01 1.36 12.96
C PHE A 51 14.66 0.97 13.57
N PHE A 52 14.55 0.92 14.91
CA PHE A 52 13.42 0.28 15.59
C PHE A 52 12.68 1.18 16.56
N GLU A 53 13.39 2.08 17.25
CA GLU A 53 12.80 2.92 18.30
C GLU A 53 11.93 4.00 17.66
N LYS A 54 10.61 3.92 17.87
CA LYS A 54 9.65 4.91 17.37
C LYS A 54 9.73 6.19 18.21
N CYS A 55 10.66 7.08 17.86
CA CYS A 55 11.07 8.19 18.71
C CYS A 55 10.71 9.59 18.18
N TYR A 56 10.39 9.77 16.90
CA TYR A 56 10.07 11.09 16.32
C TYR A 56 8.77 11.09 15.52
N THR A 57 8.07 12.22 15.47
CA THR A 57 6.87 12.43 14.64
C THR A 57 7.23 13.33 13.47
N PRO A 58 7.17 12.86 12.21
CA PRO A 58 7.44 13.74 11.08
C PRO A 58 6.32 14.78 10.93
N TYR A 59 6.61 15.94 10.33
CA TYR A 59 5.67 17.07 10.26
C TYR A 59 4.34 16.74 9.59
N TRP A 60 4.30 15.75 8.70
CA TRP A 60 3.14 15.32 7.93
C TRP A 60 2.33 14.21 8.61
N ASP A 61 2.81 13.67 9.73
CA ASP A 61 2.16 12.62 10.52
C ASP A 61 2.35 12.92 12.01
N SER A 62 1.52 13.83 12.51
CA SER A 62 1.58 14.30 13.90
C SER A 62 1.10 13.28 14.93
N GLU A 63 0.53 12.17 14.48
CA GLU A 63 -0.11 11.18 15.36
C GLU A 63 0.78 9.97 15.61
N ASN A 64 1.72 9.67 14.68
CA ASN A 64 2.50 8.44 14.74
C ASN A 64 4.00 8.68 14.88
N LYS A 65 4.56 8.11 15.95
CA LYS A 65 6.01 8.05 16.11
C LYS A 65 6.65 7.05 15.15
N ARG A 66 7.86 7.36 14.69
CA ARG A 66 8.63 6.59 13.73
C ARG A 66 10.05 6.36 14.20
N ALA A 67 10.63 5.26 13.72
CA ALA A 67 12.06 5.07 13.77
C ALA A 67 12.71 5.99 12.72
N ILE A 68 13.87 6.55 13.06
CA ILE A 68 14.57 7.53 12.20
C ILE A 68 14.84 6.90 10.83
N ILE A 69 15.42 5.70 10.81
CA ILE A 69 15.70 4.97 9.56
C ILE A 69 14.69 3.84 9.38
N ASP A 70 13.96 3.84 8.25
CA ASP A 70 12.92 2.84 7.93
C ASP A 70 13.56 1.52 7.47
N THR A 71 13.20 0.43 8.13
CA THR A 71 13.77 -0.91 7.87
C THR A 71 13.41 -1.45 6.49
N ALA A 72 12.17 -1.25 6.05
CA ALA A 72 11.68 -1.68 4.74
C ALA A 72 12.35 -0.88 3.62
N ILE A 73 12.59 0.43 3.80
CA ILE A 73 13.36 1.25 2.85
C ILE A 73 14.81 0.77 2.80
N THR A 74 15.45 0.58 3.96
CA THR A 74 16.86 0.17 4.05
C THR A 74 17.11 -1.12 3.28
N LEU A 75 16.28 -2.14 3.49
CA LEU A 75 16.39 -3.41 2.78
C LEU A 75 16.04 -3.29 1.29
N ALA A 76 15.07 -2.45 0.92
CA ALA A 76 14.78 -2.16 -0.48
C ALA A 76 15.97 -1.49 -1.20
N CYS A 77 16.60 -0.49 -0.59
CA CYS A 77 17.82 0.14 -1.09
C CYS A 77 18.97 -0.87 -1.24
N ALA A 78 19.12 -1.79 -0.28
CA ALA A 78 20.09 -2.88 -0.38
C ALA A 78 19.75 -3.84 -1.54
N GLY A 79 18.47 -4.06 -1.83
CA GLY A 79 17.98 -4.72 -3.03
C GLY A 79 18.40 -4.00 -4.33
N ILE A 80 18.33 -2.67 -4.38
CA ILE A 80 18.82 -1.86 -5.51
C ILE A 80 20.35 -1.98 -5.64
N ALA A 81 21.06 -2.02 -4.52
CA ALA A 81 22.51 -2.21 -4.49
C ALA A 81 22.95 -3.54 -5.14
N TYR A 82 22.16 -4.62 -4.97
CA TYR A 82 22.39 -5.90 -5.63
C TYR A 82 22.48 -5.75 -7.14
N ASP A 83 21.71 -4.86 -7.77
CA ASP A 83 21.75 -4.71 -9.22
C ASP A 83 23.12 -4.27 -9.74
N LYS A 84 23.91 -3.58 -8.91
CA LYS A 84 25.28 -3.14 -9.18
C LYS A 84 26.31 -4.21 -8.79
N SER A 85 26.14 -4.84 -7.63
CA SER A 85 27.14 -5.72 -7.03
C SER A 85 26.99 -7.20 -7.36
N LYS A 86 25.76 -7.62 -7.67
CA LYS A 86 25.33 -9.04 -7.75
C LYS A 86 25.65 -9.82 -6.48
N SER A 87 25.60 -9.15 -5.32
CA SER A 87 25.89 -9.71 -4.01
C SER A 87 24.80 -9.33 -2.99
N PHE A 88 24.36 -10.30 -2.18
CA PHE A 88 23.41 -10.09 -1.10
C PHE A 88 24.06 -9.54 0.18
N GLU A 89 25.38 -9.33 0.19
CA GLU A 89 26.15 -8.95 1.40
C GLU A 89 25.59 -7.72 2.13
N MET A 90 25.11 -6.69 1.39
CA MET A 90 24.49 -5.52 1.99
C MET A 90 23.18 -5.87 2.72
N MET A 91 22.32 -6.70 2.10
CA MET A 91 21.08 -7.16 2.74
C MET A 91 21.39 -8.05 3.95
N GLU A 92 22.32 -9.00 3.81
CA GLU A 92 22.75 -9.89 4.90
C GLU A 92 23.36 -9.12 6.07
N TYR A 93 24.10 -8.03 5.81
CA TYR A 93 24.60 -7.14 6.86
C TYR A 93 23.46 -6.53 7.67
N PHE A 94 22.45 -5.96 7.02
CA PHE A 94 21.30 -5.38 7.72
C PHE A 94 20.45 -6.43 8.44
N GLU A 95 20.27 -7.60 7.85
CA GLU A 95 19.59 -8.72 8.52
C GLU A 95 20.33 -9.18 9.77
N ASN A 96 21.68 -9.17 9.77
CA ASN A 96 22.49 -9.46 10.95
C ASN A 96 22.35 -8.38 12.05
N LEU A 97 21.94 -7.16 11.70
CA LEU A 97 21.54 -6.12 12.65
C LEU A 97 20.10 -6.30 13.17
N GLY A 98 19.38 -7.30 12.67
CA GLY A 98 18.03 -7.65 13.12
C GLY A 98 16.90 -7.18 12.21
N LEU A 99 17.19 -6.48 11.11
CA LEU A 99 16.16 -6.03 10.16
C LEU A 99 15.53 -7.24 9.47
N LYS A 100 14.21 -7.20 9.26
CA LYS A 100 13.46 -8.26 8.58
C LYS A 100 12.80 -7.73 7.32
N ALA A 101 12.98 -8.43 6.21
CA ALA A 101 12.44 -7.99 4.93
C ALA A 101 10.90 -7.94 4.90
N ASP A 102 10.25 -8.85 5.64
CA ASP A 102 8.79 -8.96 5.75
C ASP A 102 8.18 -8.02 6.81
N GLU A 103 9.00 -7.26 7.55
CA GLU A 103 8.52 -6.24 8.46
C GLU A 103 7.72 -5.18 7.69
N VAL A 104 6.56 -4.83 8.23
CA VAL A 104 5.61 -3.93 7.58
C VAL A 104 5.67 -2.56 8.23
N CYS A 105 6.10 -1.56 7.44
CA CYS A 105 6.10 -0.15 7.80
C CYS A 105 5.12 0.61 6.89
N PHE A 106 4.06 1.20 7.48
CA PHE A 106 2.98 1.88 6.77
C PHE A 106 2.32 1.04 5.67
N GLY A 107 2.19 -0.26 5.90
CA GLY A 107 1.62 -1.20 4.94
C GLY A 107 2.60 -1.70 3.89
N PHE A 108 3.85 -1.26 3.89
CA PHE A 108 4.89 -1.72 2.97
C PHE A 108 5.92 -2.59 3.67
N ASN A 109 6.36 -3.65 3.02
CA ASN A 109 7.57 -4.39 3.35
C ASN A 109 8.70 -4.11 2.34
N ALA A 110 9.87 -4.73 2.51
CA ALA A 110 11.03 -4.49 1.66
C ALA A 110 10.76 -4.77 0.17
N LEU A 111 9.98 -5.81 -0.17
CA LEU A 111 9.63 -6.10 -1.58
C LEU A 111 8.81 -4.98 -2.20
N SER A 112 7.76 -4.52 -1.50
CA SER A 112 6.92 -3.44 -2.02
C SER A 112 7.69 -2.11 -2.13
N ARG A 113 8.57 -1.78 -1.18
CA ARG A 113 9.45 -0.60 -1.27
C ARG A 113 10.50 -0.75 -2.37
N TYR A 114 10.99 -1.96 -2.64
CA TYR A 114 11.92 -2.22 -3.75
C TYR A 114 11.27 -1.96 -5.10
N ILE A 115 10.03 -2.42 -5.30
CA ILE A 115 9.26 -2.14 -6.52
C ILE A 115 8.96 -0.64 -6.66
N ASP A 116 8.64 0.04 -5.55
CA ASP A 116 8.39 1.49 -5.52
C ASP A 116 9.64 2.33 -5.89
N ARG A 117 10.82 1.68 -5.93
CA ARG A 117 12.13 2.21 -6.35
C ARG A 117 12.58 1.65 -7.72
N ASP A 118 11.65 1.27 -8.58
CA ASP A 118 11.90 0.67 -9.90
C ASP A 118 12.66 -0.67 -9.89
N GLY A 119 12.71 -1.33 -8.73
CA GLY A 119 13.32 -2.63 -8.55
C GLY A 119 12.60 -3.73 -9.34
N LYS A 120 13.35 -4.47 -10.15
CA LYS A 120 12.81 -5.53 -11.05
C LYS A 120 13.70 -6.75 -11.19
N ASN A 121 14.78 -6.83 -10.40
CA ASN A 121 15.71 -7.94 -10.45
C ASN A 121 15.06 -9.21 -9.90
N LYS A 122 15.04 -10.27 -10.70
CA LYS A 122 14.37 -11.52 -10.35
C LYS A 122 14.99 -12.17 -9.13
N GLU A 123 16.32 -12.18 -9.02
CA GLU A 123 17.03 -12.76 -7.87
C GLU A 123 16.71 -12.01 -6.57
N VAL A 124 16.61 -10.69 -6.61
CA VAL A 124 16.21 -9.85 -5.45
C VAL A 124 14.75 -10.09 -5.08
N ILE A 125 13.86 -10.15 -6.06
CA ILE A 125 12.43 -10.44 -5.82
C ILE A 125 12.26 -11.83 -5.19
N GLU A 126 12.92 -12.85 -5.73
CA GLU A 126 12.91 -14.21 -5.17
C GLU A 126 13.52 -14.25 -3.76
N TYR A 127 14.56 -13.45 -3.51
CA TYR A 127 15.14 -13.30 -2.18
C TYR A 127 14.10 -12.77 -1.19
N PHE A 128 13.42 -11.67 -1.51
CA PHE A 128 12.40 -11.10 -0.63
C PHE A 128 11.21 -12.04 -0.40
N PHE A 129 10.76 -12.77 -1.42
CA PHE A 129 9.75 -13.80 -1.22
C PHE A 129 10.21 -14.92 -0.27
N LYS A 130 11.46 -15.38 -0.39
CA LYS A 130 12.03 -16.38 0.54
C LYS A 130 12.11 -15.85 1.98
N LYS A 131 12.19 -14.53 2.16
CA LYS A 131 12.17 -13.87 3.46
C LYS A 131 10.76 -13.58 4.00
N GLY A 132 9.70 -14.02 3.30
CA GLY A 132 8.31 -13.89 3.76
C GLY A 132 7.59 -12.64 3.27
N CYS A 133 8.20 -11.81 2.42
CA CYS A 133 7.51 -10.66 1.84
C CYS A 133 6.28 -11.09 1.03
N THR A 134 5.22 -10.28 1.13
CA THR A 134 3.93 -10.50 0.45
C THR A 134 3.31 -9.15 0.08
N PHE A 135 2.30 -9.11 -0.79
CA PHE A 135 1.60 -7.87 -1.15
C PHE A 135 0.35 -7.61 -0.29
N GLU A 136 -0.07 -8.63 0.46
CA GLU A 136 -1.23 -8.69 1.36
C GLU A 136 -0.92 -8.07 2.72
N THR A 137 -0.24 -6.92 2.69
CA THR A 137 0.13 -6.11 3.84
C THR A 137 -0.78 -4.90 3.93
N TYR A 138 -1.02 -4.43 5.15
CA TYR A 138 -1.98 -3.37 5.43
C TYR A 138 -1.33 -2.29 6.26
N ASN A 139 -1.60 -1.04 5.88
CA ASN A 139 -1.29 0.12 6.67
C ASN A 139 -2.26 0.18 7.86
N GLU A 140 -1.73 0.25 9.07
CA GLU A 140 -2.51 0.20 10.32
C GLU A 140 -3.45 1.41 10.51
N GLU A 141 -3.17 2.53 9.83
CA GLU A 141 -3.97 3.76 9.92
C GLU A 141 -5.03 3.84 8.82
N SER A 142 -4.61 3.77 7.56
CA SER A 142 -5.52 3.93 6.42
C SER A 142 -6.24 2.65 6.02
N GLY A 143 -5.77 1.49 6.49
CA GLY A 143 -6.26 0.18 6.07
C GLY A 143 -5.95 -0.15 4.59
N SER A 144 -5.09 0.65 3.95
CA SER A 144 -4.69 0.47 2.55
C SER A 144 -3.54 -0.53 2.43
N THR A 145 -3.49 -1.20 1.29
CA THR A 145 -2.33 -2.04 0.89
C THR A 145 -1.38 -1.23 0.00
N PRO A 146 -0.14 -1.68 -0.27
CA PRO A 146 0.75 -1.00 -1.22
C PRO A 146 0.10 -0.76 -2.58
N LEU A 147 -0.71 -1.73 -3.05
CA LEU A 147 -1.41 -1.61 -4.33
C LEU A 147 -2.47 -0.49 -4.32
N HIS A 148 -3.12 -0.22 -3.18
CA HIS A 148 -4.03 0.94 -3.07
C HIS A 148 -3.27 2.26 -3.17
N VAL A 149 -2.07 2.32 -2.60
CA VAL A 149 -1.20 3.51 -2.64
C VAL A 149 -0.69 3.75 -4.07
N TRP A 150 -0.24 2.72 -4.78
CA TRP A 150 0.13 2.85 -6.19
C TRP A 150 -1.05 3.29 -7.08
N ILE A 151 -2.28 2.87 -6.78
CA ILE A 151 -3.47 3.37 -7.48
C ILE A 151 -3.73 4.85 -7.16
N LEU A 152 -3.53 5.26 -5.90
CA LEU A 152 -3.72 6.65 -5.48
C LEU A 152 -2.81 7.60 -6.27
N PHE A 153 -1.56 7.21 -6.51
CA PHE A 153 -0.59 7.99 -7.29
C PHE A 153 -0.54 7.62 -8.79
N ASN A 154 -1.42 6.71 -9.22
CA ASN A 154 -1.48 6.18 -10.58
C ASN A 154 -0.15 5.58 -11.10
N HIS A 155 0.61 4.95 -10.21
CA HIS A 155 1.80 4.15 -10.52
C HIS A 155 1.38 2.79 -11.12
N ALA A 156 0.76 2.83 -12.30
CA ALA A 156 0.23 1.63 -12.98
C ALA A 156 1.32 0.60 -13.32
N ASN A 157 2.57 1.05 -13.49
CA ASN A 157 3.75 0.19 -13.68
C ASN A 157 4.04 -0.67 -12.44
N TYR A 158 4.06 -0.07 -11.25
CA TYR A 158 4.32 -0.80 -9.99
C TYR A 158 3.15 -1.74 -9.67
N LEU A 159 1.93 -1.27 -9.88
CA LEU A 159 0.73 -2.09 -9.75
C LEU A 159 0.78 -3.31 -10.69
N GLU A 160 1.10 -3.09 -11.97
CA GLU A 160 1.21 -4.19 -12.94
C GLU A 160 2.31 -5.17 -12.56
N GLU A 161 3.46 -4.69 -12.08
CA GLU A 161 4.56 -5.57 -11.68
C GLU A 161 4.18 -6.47 -10.51
N ALA A 162 3.57 -5.91 -9.45
CA ALA A 162 3.10 -6.72 -8.33
C ALA A 162 2.04 -7.76 -8.73
N LEU A 163 1.14 -7.41 -9.66
CA LEU A 163 0.13 -8.35 -10.17
C LEU A 163 0.76 -9.49 -10.98
N LYS A 164 1.80 -9.23 -11.78
CA LYS A 164 2.58 -10.30 -12.45
C LYS A 164 3.26 -11.22 -11.45
N LEU A 165 3.71 -10.67 -10.33
CA LEU A 165 4.34 -11.40 -9.23
C LEU A 165 3.35 -12.14 -8.32
N GLY A 166 2.05 -12.08 -8.63
CA GLY A 166 1.01 -12.87 -7.96
C GLY A 166 0.22 -12.13 -6.88
N ALA A 167 0.36 -10.79 -6.77
CA ALA A 167 -0.51 -10.00 -5.89
C ALA A 167 -1.98 -10.22 -6.22
N ASN A 168 -2.84 -10.29 -5.20
CA ASN A 168 -4.28 -10.46 -5.41
C ASN A 168 -4.92 -9.19 -6.03
N PRO A 169 -5.49 -9.23 -7.25
CA PRO A 169 -6.13 -8.08 -7.90
C PRO A 169 -7.43 -7.64 -7.21
N ASN A 170 -7.97 -8.47 -6.31
CA ASN A 170 -9.22 -8.26 -5.60
C ASN A 170 -9.01 -7.89 -4.12
N MET A 171 -7.79 -7.49 -3.74
CA MET A 171 -7.56 -6.97 -2.39
C MET A 171 -8.53 -5.86 -2.05
N ARG A 172 -8.97 -5.87 -0.79
CA ARG A 172 -9.85 -4.87 -0.20
C ARG A 172 -9.14 -4.16 0.92
N SER A 173 -9.28 -2.84 0.99
CA SER A 173 -8.88 -2.08 2.18
C SER A 173 -9.65 -2.58 3.40
N ILE A 174 -9.05 -2.45 4.58
CA ILE A 174 -9.64 -2.84 5.85
C ILE A 174 -10.08 -1.61 6.64
N LYS A 175 -11.02 -1.81 7.58
CA LYS A 175 -11.33 -0.82 8.60
C LYS A 175 -10.20 -0.86 9.64
N THR A 176 -9.74 0.30 10.07
CA THR A 176 -8.79 0.47 11.18
C THR A 176 -9.47 1.16 12.37
N GLU A 177 -8.69 1.55 13.38
CA GLU A 177 -9.19 2.42 14.46
C GLU A 177 -9.42 3.85 13.99
N ASN A 178 -8.68 4.27 12.97
CA ASN A 178 -8.79 5.59 12.37
C ASN A 178 -10.09 5.74 11.57
N GLU A 179 -10.90 6.76 11.90
CA GLU A 179 -12.18 7.03 11.25
C GLU A 179 -12.06 7.35 9.76
N PHE A 180 -10.92 7.89 9.32
CA PHE A 180 -10.67 8.16 7.90
C PHE A 180 -10.67 6.88 7.04
N SER A 181 -10.39 5.71 7.64
CA SER A 181 -10.44 4.41 6.94
C SER A 181 -11.87 3.95 6.63
N PHE A 182 -12.88 4.43 7.36
CA PHE A 182 -14.23 3.84 7.39
C PHE A 182 -14.91 3.86 6.03
N SER A 183 -14.83 5.01 5.35
CA SER A 183 -15.46 5.19 4.04
C SER A 183 -14.81 4.37 2.94
N ASP A 184 -13.52 4.04 3.11
CA ASP A 184 -12.74 3.22 2.18
C ASP A 184 -12.81 1.74 2.52
N ALA A 185 -13.09 1.34 3.77
CA ALA A 185 -13.14 -0.05 4.21
C ALA A 185 -13.98 -0.95 3.28
N GLY A 186 -13.40 -2.09 2.90
CA GLY A 186 -14.01 -3.08 2.02
C GLY A 186 -13.97 -2.73 0.53
N LYS A 187 -13.52 -1.53 0.13
CA LYS A 187 -13.36 -1.19 -1.29
C LYS A 187 -12.26 -2.03 -1.88
N THR A 188 -12.52 -2.62 -3.05
CA THR A 188 -11.46 -3.28 -3.81
C THR A 188 -10.53 -2.26 -4.47
N LEU A 189 -9.35 -2.70 -4.89
CA LEU A 189 -8.44 -1.94 -5.76
C LEU A 189 -9.20 -1.27 -6.93
N LEU A 190 -10.10 -2.01 -7.57
CA LEU A 190 -10.86 -1.50 -8.72
C LEU A 190 -11.88 -0.42 -8.35
N HIS A 191 -12.45 -0.44 -7.14
CA HIS A 191 -13.30 0.67 -6.66
C HIS A 191 -12.50 1.97 -6.55
N ARG A 192 -11.27 1.91 -6.02
CA ARG A 192 -10.39 3.07 -5.89
C ARG A 192 -9.96 3.59 -7.26
N ALA A 193 -9.47 2.69 -8.13
CA ALA A 193 -9.02 3.04 -9.47
C ALA A 193 -10.15 3.65 -10.33
N ALA A 194 -11.37 3.12 -10.21
CA ALA A 194 -12.52 3.59 -10.99
C ALA A 194 -12.89 5.05 -10.72
N GLY A 195 -12.75 5.51 -9.47
CA GLY A 195 -13.03 6.90 -9.08
C GLY A 195 -11.86 7.87 -9.26
N SER A 196 -10.68 7.40 -9.65
CA SER A 196 -9.48 8.24 -9.77
C SER A 196 -9.53 9.16 -10.99
N LYS A 197 -9.08 10.41 -10.79
CA LYS A 197 -8.88 11.43 -11.83
C LYS A 197 -7.42 11.58 -12.25
N GLU A 198 -6.53 10.82 -11.63
CA GLU A 198 -5.09 10.91 -11.87
C GLU A 198 -4.74 10.52 -13.31
N LYS A 199 -3.82 11.29 -13.90
CA LYS A 199 -3.40 11.09 -15.29
C LYS A 199 -2.21 10.12 -15.35
N PRO A 200 -2.11 9.28 -16.39
CA PRO A 200 -3.11 9.01 -17.43
C PRO A 200 -4.33 8.26 -16.89
N ILE A 201 -5.53 8.82 -17.12
CA ILE A 201 -6.80 8.29 -16.60
C ILE A 201 -7.07 6.90 -17.21
N GLY A 202 -7.35 5.93 -16.34
CA GLY A 202 -7.75 4.58 -16.71
C GLY A 202 -6.61 3.56 -16.76
N ALA A 203 -5.35 3.98 -16.61
CA ALA A 203 -4.21 3.07 -16.63
C ALA A 203 -4.32 1.98 -15.56
N CYS A 204 -4.55 2.34 -14.31
CA CYS A 204 -4.75 1.35 -13.23
C CYS A 204 -6.01 0.49 -13.43
N VAL A 205 -7.08 1.05 -14.01
CA VAL A 205 -8.32 0.29 -14.31
C VAL A 205 -8.05 -0.79 -15.36
N GLU A 206 -7.35 -0.45 -16.44
CA GLU A 206 -6.97 -1.39 -17.50
C GLU A 206 -6.05 -2.50 -16.97
N VAL A 207 -5.05 -2.14 -16.14
CA VAL A 207 -4.16 -3.11 -15.48
C VAL A 207 -4.96 -4.06 -14.59
N LEU A 208 -5.80 -3.56 -13.68
CA LEU A 208 -6.56 -4.42 -12.77
C LEU A 208 -7.48 -5.39 -13.52
N ILE A 209 -8.19 -4.92 -14.57
CA ILE A 209 -9.04 -5.79 -15.40
C ILE A 209 -8.20 -6.85 -16.11
N LYS A 210 -7.04 -6.48 -16.67
CA LYS A 210 -6.13 -7.42 -17.35
C LYS A 210 -5.72 -8.58 -16.44
N TYR A 211 -5.48 -8.33 -15.15
CA TYR A 211 -5.06 -9.35 -14.19
C TYR A 211 -6.22 -9.96 -13.38
N GLY A 212 -7.48 -9.76 -13.78
CA GLY A 212 -8.62 -10.50 -13.22
C GLY A 212 -9.28 -9.86 -12.00
N ALA A 213 -9.23 -8.52 -11.87
CA ALA A 213 -10.07 -7.82 -10.92
C ALA A 213 -11.56 -8.01 -11.25
N ASP A 214 -12.37 -8.30 -10.24
CA ASP A 214 -13.82 -8.44 -10.35
C ASP A 214 -14.48 -7.07 -10.61
N VAL A 215 -14.85 -6.86 -11.87
CA VAL A 215 -15.53 -5.64 -12.34
C VAL A 215 -16.90 -5.42 -11.70
N ASN A 216 -17.50 -6.47 -11.13
CA ASN A 216 -18.81 -6.45 -10.48
C ASN A 216 -18.71 -6.69 -8.97
N ALA A 217 -17.51 -6.51 -8.37
CA ALA A 217 -17.37 -6.51 -6.93
C ALA A 217 -18.25 -5.40 -6.35
N ALA A 218 -19.03 -5.72 -5.32
CA ALA A 218 -19.84 -4.74 -4.63
C ALA A 218 -19.26 -4.44 -3.23
N ASN A 219 -19.42 -3.20 -2.78
CA ASN A 219 -19.10 -2.77 -1.42
C ASN A 219 -20.06 -1.67 -0.94
N CYS A 220 -20.36 -1.64 0.35
CA CYS A 220 -20.95 -0.50 1.03
C CYS A 220 -19.97 -0.01 2.10
N GLY A 221 -19.36 1.17 1.89
CA GLY A 221 -18.44 1.74 2.86
C GLY A 221 -19.16 2.15 4.15
N ILE A 222 -18.43 2.23 5.25
CA ILE A 222 -18.96 2.69 6.53
C ILE A 222 -19.10 4.22 6.45
N SER A 223 -20.27 4.74 6.80
CA SER A 223 -20.54 6.17 6.84
C SER A 223 -20.38 6.75 8.24
N ASP A 224 -20.74 5.99 9.26
CA ASP A 224 -20.71 6.43 10.65
C ASP A 224 -20.74 5.23 11.62
N ILE A 225 -20.27 5.43 12.84
CA ILE A 225 -20.38 4.49 13.96
C ILE A 225 -20.84 5.26 15.20
N GLU A 226 -22.10 5.07 15.59
CA GLU A 226 -22.69 5.69 16.77
C GLU A 226 -23.11 4.61 17.77
N ASP A 227 -22.63 4.67 19.01
CA ASP A 227 -22.92 3.70 20.08
C ASP A 227 -22.71 2.23 19.67
N GLY A 228 -21.68 1.97 18.85
CA GLY A 228 -21.35 0.63 18.33
C GLY A 228 -22.24 0.17 17.17
N LYS A 229 -23.19 0.99 16.72
CA LYS A 229 -24.01 0.73 15.53
C LYS A 229 -23.36 1.33 14.29
N ILE A 230 -23.09 0.47 13.30
CA ILE A 230 -22.46 0.87 12.03
C ILE A 230 -23.54 1.28 11.02
N SER A 231 -23.42 2.48 10.48
CA SER A 231 -24.19 2.95 9.33
C SER A 231 -23.36 2.83 8.05
N TYR A 232 -24.03 2.52 6.93
CA TYR A 232 -23.36 2.28 5.65
C TYR A 232 -23.87 3.23 4.57
N TYR A 233 -22.96 3.62 3.68
CA TYR A 233 -23.35 4.21 2.41
C TYR A 233 -24.13 3.21 1.55
N LYS A 234 -24.79 3.71 0.50
CA LYS A 234 -25.40 2.84 -0.51
C LYS A 234 -24.34 1.90 -1.11
N PRO A 235 -24.68 0.61 -1.32
CA PRO A 235 -23.83 -0.30 -2.07
C PRO A 235 -23.45 0.29 -3.43
N ALA A 236 -22.21 0.07 -3.81
CA ALA A 236 -21.63 0.56 -5.04
C ALA A 236 -20.69 -0.49 -5.63
N THR A 237 -20.67 -0.56 -6.95
CA THR A 237 -19.68 -1.26 -7.77
C THR A 237 -18.58 -0.30 -8.22
N PRO A 238 -17.49 -0.78 -8.84
CA PRO A 238 -16.55 0.09 -9.54
C PRO A 238 -17.22 0.99 -10.59
N LEU A 239 -18.21 0.48 -11.33
CA LEU A 239 -18.92 1.30 -12.31
C LEU A 239 -19.73 2.43 -11.65
N ASP A 240 -20.37 2.17 -10.52
CA ASP A 240 -21.04 3.22 -9.74
C ASP A 240 -20.06 4.29 -9.29
N ARG A 241 -18.86 3.91 -8.82
CA ARG A 241 -17.82 4.88 -8.43
C ARG A 241 -17.38 5.75 -9.60
N ALA A 242 -17.11 5.15 -10.76
CA ALA A 242 -16.74 5.90 -11.95
C ALA A 242 -17.86 6.88 -12.39
N ASN A 243 -19.13 6.47 -12.28
CA ASN A 243 -20.28 7.33 -12.57
C ASN A 243 -20.41 8.48 -11.57
N THR A 244 -20.33 8.21 -10.26
CA THR A 244 -20.42 9.24 -9.21
C THR A 244 -19.33 10.32 -9.36
N CYS A 245 -18.13 9.92 -9.78
CA CYS A 245 -17.01 10.83 -9.97
C CYS A 245 -16.95 11.48 -11.37
N ASP A 246 -17.87 11.14 -12.27
CA ASP A 246 -17.93 11.56 -13.68
C ASP A 246 -16.64 11.27 -14.48
N ILE A 247 -16.13 10.04 -14.37
CA ILE A 247 -14.88 9.61 -15.02
C ILE A 247 -15.18 8.90 -16.34
N ASN A 248 -15.55 9.66 -17.36
CA ASN A 248 -15.99 9.15 -18.67
C ASN A 248 -15.09 8.07 -19.30
N LYS A 249 -13.76 8.17 -19.14
CA LYS A 249 -12.81 7.17 -19.64
C LYS A 249 -12.95 5.84 -18.88
N ASN A 250 -12.95 5.87 -17.54
CA ASN A 250 -13.11 4.67 -16.70
C ASN A 250 -14.47 4.02 -16.90
N ILE A 251 -15.54 4.82 -17.01
CA ILE A 251 -16.91 4.33 -17.32
C ILE A 251 -16.89 3.49 -18.61
N LYS A 252 -16.24 3.98 -19.68
CA LYS A 252 -16.15 3.26 -20.96
C LYS A 252 -15.34 1.96 -20.84
N ILE A 253 -14.22 1.98 -20.13
CA ILE A 253 -13.39 0.78 -19.90
C ILE A 253 -14.17 -0.28 -19.14
N LEU A 254 -14.80 0.10 -18.01
CA LEU A 254 -15.56 -0.80 -17.15
C LEU A 254 -16.76 -1.41 -17.88
N LYS A 255 -17.55 -0.60 -18.60
CA LYS A 255 -18.67 -1.12 -19.41
C LYS A 255 -18.20 -2.10 -20.48
N LYS A 256 -17.08 -1.83 -21.15
CA LYS A 256 -16.50 -2.76 -22.13
C LYS A 256 -16.09 -4.09 -21.50
N ALA A 257 -15.68 -4.07 -20.23
CA ALA A 257 -15.33 -5.26 -19.46
C ALA A 257 -16.55 -5.97 -18.82
N GLY A 258 -17.78 -5.52 -19.08
CA GLY A 258 -18.99 -6.13 -18.54
C GLY A 258 -19.33 -5.73 -17.10
N ALA A 259 -18.77 -4.60 -16.62
CA ALA A 259 -19.16 -4.01 -15.36
C ALA A 259 -20.62 -3.54 -15.40
N LYS A 260 -21.34 -3.75 -14.30
CA LYS A 260 -22.73 -3.37 -14.08
C LYS A 260 -22.83 -2.45 -12.88
N THR A 261 -23.83 -1.57 -12.87
CA THR A 261 -24.16 -0.77 -11.69
C THR A 261 -24.78 -1.66 -10.62
N TRP A 262 -24.78 -1.20 -9.36
CA TRP A 262 -25.47 -1.90 -8.30
C TRP A 262 -26.96 -2.08 -8.60
N GLU A 263 -27.61 -1.08 -9.22
CA GLU A 263 -29.02 -1.17 -9.59
C GLU A 263 -29.29 -2.28 -10.63
N GLU A 264 -28.40 -2.43 -11.61
CA GLU A 264 -28.47 -3.53 -12.58
C GLU A 264 -28.29 -4.89 -11.90
N LEU A 265 -27.33 -5.01 -10.98
CA LEU A 265 -27.09 -6.23 -10.21
C LEU A 265 -28.25 -6.58 -9.28
N VAL A 266 -28.89 -5.59 -8.65
CA VAL A 266 -30.09 -5.79 -7.83
C VAL A 266 -31.20 -6.44 -8.65
N LYS A 267 -31.46 -5.97 -9.88
CA LYS A 267 -32.48 -6.53 -10.77
C LYS A 267 -32.11 -7.93 -11.25
N GLU A 268 -30.87 -8.13 -11.66
CA GLU A 268 -30.40 -9.39 -12.24
C GLU A 268 -30.33 -10.54 -11.22
N TYR A 269 -29.99 -10.22 -9.98
CA TYR A 269 -29.86 -11.18 -8.89
C TYR A 269 -31.03 -11.12 -7.91
N ASP A 270 -32.07 -10.33 -8.19
CA ASP A 270 -33.29 -10.23 -7.39
C ASP A 270 -32.99 -9.92 -5.90
N ILE A 271 -32.13 -8.92 -5.67
CA ILE A 271 -31.66 -8.56 -4.32
C ILE A 271 -32.76 -7.81 -3.58
N ASP A 272 -33.08 -8.25 -2.36
CA ASP A 272 -34.05 -7.58 -1.50
C ASP A 272 -33.48 -6.28 -0.95
N THR A 273 -33.91 -5.16 -1.53
CA THR A 273 -33.43 -3.83 -1.14
C THR A 273 -33.99 -3.31 0.18
N SER A 274 -34.95 -4.03 0.80
CA SER A 274 -35.48 -3.71 2.14
C SER A 274 -34.55 -4.14 3.27
N LEU A 275 -33.60 -5.06 2.99
CA LEU A 275 -32.57 -5.49 3.93
C LEU A 275 -31.56 -4.38 4.24
N GLU A 276 -30.85 -4.54 5.36
CA GLU A 276 -29.66 -3.73 5.65
C GLU A 276 -28.61 -3.83 4.55
N ARG A 277 -27.85 -2.75 4.30
CA ARG A 277 -26.93 -2.66 3.13
C ARG A 277 -25.93 -3.81 3.06
N ILE A 278 -25.38 -4.21 4.21
CA ILE A 278 -24.42 -5.32 4.27
C ILE A 278 -25.07 -6.67 3.96
N GLU A 279 -26.33 -6.86 4.34
CA GLU A 279 -27.09 -8.07 4.03
C GLU A 279 -27.46 -8.13 2.53
N GLN A 280 -27.71 -6.98 1.90
CA GLN A 280 -27.86 -6.90 0.44
C GLN A 280 -26.59 -7.38 -0.28
N ILE A 281 -25.40 -6.95 0.18
CA ILE A 281 -24.10 -7.40 -0.36
C ILE A 281 -23.91 -8.91 -0.17
N LYS A 282 -24.16 -9.43 1.04
CA LYS A 282 -24.03 -10.88 1.32
C LYS A 282 -24.94 -11.71 0.42
N MET A 283 -26.21 -11.31 0.31
CA MET A 283 -27.20 -11.95 -0.56
C MET A 283 -26.75 -11.94 -2.03
N TYR A 284 -26.17 -10.84 -2.50
CA TYR A 284 -25.60 -10.74 -3.84
C TYR A 284 -24.44 -11.72 -4.06
N GLU A 285 -23.46 -11.75 -3.14
CA GLU A 285 -22.31 -12.65 -3.23
C GLU A 285 -22.71 -14.14 -3.18
N GLU A 286 -23.73 -14.50 -2.39
CA GLU A 286 -24.27 -15.86 -2.37
C GLU A 286 -24.97 -16.24 -3.68
N ARG A 287 -25.80 -15.34 -4.22
CA ARG A 287 -26.58 -15.62 -5.43
C ARG A 287 -25.69 -15.68 -6.67
N ARG A 288 -24.67 -14.81 -6.78
CA ARG A 288 -23.76 -14.82 -7.93
C ARG A 288 -22.85 -16.05 -7.97
N LYS A 289 -22.46 -16.60 -6.81
CA LYS A 289 -21.72 -17.87 -6.73
C LYS A 289 -22.51 -19.08 -7.21
N LYS A 290 -23.85 -19.03 -7.20
CA LYS A 290 -24.72 -20.12 -7.67
C LYS A 290 -25.00 -20.06 -9.18
N LYS A 291 -24.81 -18.89 -9.81
CA LYS A 291 -25.05 -18.69 -11.25
C LYS A 291 -23.80 -18.89 -12.11
N ASN A 292 -22.61 -18.80 -11.52
CA ASN A 292 -21.31 -19.02 -12.17
C ASN A 292 -20.81 -20.44 -11.91
#